data_AF-A0A817EMA8-F1
#
_entry.id   AF-A0A817EMA8-F1
#
_cell.length_a   1.000
_cell.length_b   1.000
_cell.length_c   1.000
_cell.angle_alpha   90.00
_cell.angle_beta   90.00
_cell.angle_gamma   90.00
#
_symmetry.space_group_name_H-M   'P 1'
#
loop_
_entity.id
_entity.type
_entity.pdbx_description
1 polymer ?
#
loop_
_entity_poly.entity_id
_entity_poly.type
_entity_poly.pdbx_seq_one_letter_code
_entity_poly.pdbx_strand_id
1 'polypeptide(L)'
;MCTDTENFIIEALAVIKRATFLDTGFYLTDTQILSCLIVLNPNHERGRLLQVAIDEGKSTIISVLAVFYALTGKTVDIITSSPVLAEIYAKEKVNFYSMFDLDCSHNNDKKVYLSGPKVCYKKKIVYGEVAQFQFDTLRTQYADLKTLGDRKYGVEIVDEVDSMLIDDSSKIARLASTISGMDQLQIIYHLLWNHLSFLQEKIIQLDSKMYLFYGKTNITQNQISLEYDDDNGIIIPIQDLKADIESTSDIRHIGFRIADGQEGDKFIKNNINSYIRSFIEENITIPQNFENFVETQIPKWVDNAITALFYQENVHYILHDGLIKPVDYYSTGIVQSSSNWSDGLHQFLQLKHNLKMTSETFTTNFLSNIGYFKKYGSNLCGLTGTLGSEKARQVLENVYNVDLVFIPSSRQKQHLSLPDIIVANEIE
;
A
#
# COMPACT_ATOMS: atom_id res chain seq x y z
N MET A 1 19.79 9.74 43.18
CA MET A 1 19.42 8.94 42.00
C MET A 1 19.49 9.74 40.70
N CYS A 2 18.98 10.99 40.58
CA CYS A 2 19.14 11.77 39.34
C CYS A 2 20.59 12.16 38.99
N THR A 3 21.45 12.42 39.98
CA THR A 3 22.83 12.91 39.76
C THR A 3 23.72 11.90 39.03
N ASP A 4 23.54 10.60 39.29
CA ASP A 4 24.36 9.55 38.67
C ASP A 4 24.01 9.34 37.19
N THR A 5 22.73 9.52 36.84
CA THR A 5 22.24 9.39 35.46
C THR A 5 22.66 10.59 34.62
N GLU A 6 22.58 11.81 35.16
CA GLU A 6 23.05 13.02 34.48
C GLU A 6 24.56 12.99 34.28
N ASN A 7 25.33 12.57 35.29
CA ASN A 7 26.78 12.40 35.16
C ASN A 7 27.12 11.38 34.08
N PHE A 8 26.42 10.23 34.03
CA PHE A 8 26.62 9.24 32.98
C PHE A 8 26.33 9.79 31.58
N ILE A 9 25.27 10.59 31.40
CA ILE A 9 24.95 11.23 30.12
C ILE A 9 26.12 12.11 29.66
N ILE A 10 26.65 12.94 30.55
CA ILE A 10 27.74 13.86 30.26
C ILE A 10 29.02 13.09 29.90
N GLU A 11 29.37 12.07 30.70
CA GLU A 11 30.55 11.23 30.47
C GLU A 11 30.46 10.48 29.14
N ALA A 12 29.32 9.82 28.87
CA ALA A 12 29.08 9.11 27.63
C ALA A 12 29.15 10.06 26.43
N LEU A 13 28.51 11.22 26.49
CA LEU A 13 28.57 12.22 25.41
C LEU A 13 29.99 12.76 25.20
N ALA A 14 30.78 12.95 26.26
CA ALA A 14 32.17 13.39 26.13
C ALA A 14 33.03 12.35 25.39
N VAL A 15 32.87 11.07 25.72
CA VAL A 15 33.54 9.96 25.00
C VAL A 15 33.07 9.89 23.56
N ILE A 16 31.76 9.96 23.32
CA ILE A 16 31.21 9.90 21.97
C ILE A 16 31.68 11.10 21.12
N LYS A 17 31.70 12.30 21.69
CA LYS A 17 32.25 13.51 21.04
C LYS A 17 33.70 13.30 20.61
N ARG A 18 34.52 12.63 21.44
CA ARG A 18 35.91 12.31 21.09
C ARG A 18 35.97 11.29 19.95
N ALA A 19 35.15 10.24 19.99
CA ALA A 19 35.07 9.25 18.90
C ALA A 19 34.62 9.89 17.58
N THR A 20 33.63 10.80 17.61
CA THR A 20 33.18 11.52 16.41
C THR A 20 34.31 12.32 15.77
N PHE A 21 35.17 12.95 16.58
CA PHE A 21 36.35 13.64 16.07
C PHE A 21 37.36 12.68 15.43
N LEU A 22 37.55 11.49 16.00
CA LEU A 22 38.46 10.49 15.43
C LEU A 22 37.94 9.89 14.12
N ASP A 23 36.62 9.72 14.00
CA ASP A 23 35.96 9.19 12.79
C ASP A 23 35.89 10.22 11.66
N THR A 24 35.50 11.45 11.97
CA THR A 24 35.17 12.48 10.95
C THR A 24 36.22 13.58 10.80
N GLY A 25 37.11 13.76 11.78
CA GLY A 25 38.01 14.91 11.87
C GLY A 25 37.38 16.19 12.41
N PHE A 26 36.07 16.19 12.73
CA PHE A 26 35.33 17.35 13.22
C PHE A 26 34.75 17.11 14.62
N TYR A 27 34.77 18.16 15.45
CA TYR A 27 34.09 18.12 16.75
C TYR A 27 32.59 18.35 16.57
N LEU A 28 31.79 17.74 17.45
CA LEU A 28 30.37 18.08 17.58
C LEU A 28 30.21 19.57 17.89
N THR A 29 29.30 20.22 17.16
CA THR A 29 28.92 21.62 17.41
C THR A 29 28.08 21.73 18.69
N ASP A 30 28.02 22.91 19.27
CA ASP A 30 27.20 23.15 20.47
C ASP A 30 25.73 22.86 20.20
N THR A 31 25.25 23.15 18.99
CA THR A 31 23.91 22.80 18.52
C THR A 31 23.65 21.29 18.50
N GLN A 32 24.61 20.49 18.02
CA GLN A 32 24.50 19.03 18.02
C GLN A 32 24.53 18.46 19.43
N ILE A 33 25.39 18.99 20.31
CA ILE A 33 25.47 18.59 21.72
C ILE A 33 24.17 18.93 22.44
N LEU A 34 23.66 20.14 22.25
CA LEU A 34 22.39 20.59 22.81
C LEU A 34 21.24 19.69 22.38
N SER A 35 21.18 19.34 21.09
CA SER A 35 20.19 18.41 20.55
C SER A 35 20.23 17.06 21.27
N CYS A 36 21.43 16.51 21.48
CA CYS A 36 21.61 15.25 22.20
C CYS A 36 21.15 15.37 23.66
N LEU A 37 21.58 16.41 24.37
CA LEU A 37 21.20 16.63 25.78
C LEU A 37 19.69 16.79 25.95
N ILE A 38 19.03 17.48 25.03
CA ILE A 38 17.58 17.64 25.04
C ILE A 38 16.90 16.28 24.86
N VAL A 39 17.32 15.44 23.91
CA VAL A 39 16.70 14.12 23.71
C VAL A 39 16.98 13.20 24.90
N LEU A 40 18.21 13.18 25.40
CA LEU A 40 18.66 12.25 26.45
C LEU A 40 18.22 12.64 27.87
N ASN A 41 17.65 13.84 28.06
CA ASN A 41 17.21 14.28 29.38
C ASN A 41 16.14 13.32 29.95
N PRO A 42 16.39 12.68 31.10
CA PRO A 42 15.53 11.63 31.65
C PRO A 42 14.16 12.15 32.12
N ASN A 43 14.01 13.46 32.35
CA ASN A 43 12.79 14.06 32.92
C ASN A 43 11.72 14.33 31.85
N HIS A 44 11.50 13.39 30.92
CA HIS A 44 10.45 13.49 29.91
C HIS A 44 9.51 12.29 29.93
N GLU A 45 8.23 12.58 29.77
CA GLU A 45 7.16 11.59 29.73
C GLU A 45 6.66 11.32 28.30
N ARG A 46 7.11 12.14 27.34
CA ARG A 46 6.68 12.16 25.94
C ARG A 46 7.87 11.93 25.01
N GLY A 47 7.63 11.49 23.78
CA GLY A 47 8.69 11.45 22.76
C GLY A 47 9.15 12.86 22.39
N ARG A 48 10.23 13.01 21.62
CA ARG A 48 10.78 14.35 21.26
C ARG A 48 11.13 14.47 19.79
N LEU A 49 10.59 15.47 19.12
CA LEU A 49 10.89 15.78 17.72
C LEU A 49 11.62 17.11 17.64
N LEU A 50 12.82 17.09 17.06
CA LEU A 50 13.72 18.23 16.98
C LEU A 50 13.70 18.81 15.58
N GLN A 51 13.42 20.11 15.46
CA GLN A 51 13.67 20.86 14.25
C GLN A 51 15.13 21.31 14.24
N VAL A 52 15.95 20.63 13.44
CA VAL A 52 17.36 20.93 13.23
C VAL A 52 17.52 21.38 11.79
N ALA A 53 18.05 22.59 11.58
CA ALA A 53 18.20 23.15 10.24
C ALA A 53 18.99 22.21 9.31
N ILE A 54 18.69 22.28 8.02
CA ILE A 54 19.41 21.54 6.99
C ILE A 54 20.91 21.90 7.09
N ASP A 55 21.78 20.92 6.85
CA ASP A 55 23.24 21.02 6.95
C ASP A 55 23.83 21.22 8.36
N GLU A 56 23.02 21.17 9.44
CA GLU A 56 23.54 21.16 10.83
C GLU A 56 24.05 19.76 11.28
N GLY A 57 23.98 18.76 10.41
CA GLY A 57 24.50 17.41 10.68
C GLY A 57 23.54 16.50 11.46
N LYS A 58 22.26 16.44 11.07
CA LYS A 58 21.24 15.53 11.65
C LYS A 58 21.75 14.09 11.74
N SER A 59 22.38 13.57 10.69
CA SER A 59 22.90 12.20 10.63
C SER A 59 23.96 11.93 11.72
N THR A 60 24.75 12.94 12.10
CA THR A 60 25.69 12.84 13.21
C THR A 60 24.97 12.78 14.55
N ILE A 61 23.96 13.62 14.77
CA ILE A 61 23.13 13.60 15.99
C ILE A 61 22.46 12.23 16.15
N ILE A 62 21.87 11.69 15.08
CA ILE A 62 21.27 10.34 15.06
C ILE A 62 22.29 9.28 15.49
N SER A 63 23.51 9.33 14.94
CA SER A 63 24.56 8.35 15.26
C SER A 63 25.01 8.42 16.72
N VAL A 64 25.13 9.64 17.27
CA VAL A 64 25.48 9.87 18.68
C VAL A 64 24.41 9.33 19.61
N LEU A 65 23.14 9.63 19.32
CA LEU A 65 21.99 9.12 20.08
C LEU A 65 21.91 7.59 20.01
N ALA A 66 22.15 7.01 18.83
CA ALA A 66 22.14 5.56 18.65
C ALA A 66 23.21 4.86 19.48
N VAL A 67 24.44 5.38 19.50
CA VAL A 67 25.51 4.85 20.38
C VAL A 67 25.09 4.93 21.84
N PHE A 68 24.63 6.10 22.29
CA PHE A 68 24.24 6.29 23.68
C PHE A 68 23.17 5.27 24.11
N TYR A 69 22.07 5.16 23.35
CA TYR A 69 21.00 4.23 23.71
C TYR A 69 21.43 2.76 23.61
N ALA A 70 22.25 2.40 22.64
CA ALA A 70 22.79 1.05 22.53
C ALA A 70 23.69 0.68 23.73
N LEU A 71 24.52 1.61 24.21
CA LEU A 71 25.35 1.43 25.41
C LEU A 71 24.51 1.27 26.69
N THR A 72 23.33 1.90 26.76
CA THR A 72 22.36 1.65 27.85
C THR A 72 21.62 0.31 27.74
N GLY A 73 21.98 -0.53 26.76
CA GLY A 73 21.41 -1.85 26.55
C GLY A 73 20.14 -1.88 25.69
N LYS A 74 19.59 -0.72 25.31
CA LYS A 74 18.40 -0.62 24.45
C LYS A 74 18.72 -1.05 23.01
N THR A 75 17.72 -1.54 22.32
CA THR A 75 17.73 -1.72 20.86
C THR A 75 17.34 -0.40 20.20
N VAL A 76 18.01 -0.05 19.10
CA VAL A 76 17.80 1.23 18.40
C VAL A 76 17.38 0.95 16.97
N ASP A 77 16.20 1.43 16.60
CA ASP A 77 15.66 1.37 15.26
C ASP A 77 15.70 2.78 14.65
N ILE A 78 16.43 2.96 13.55
CA ILE A 78 16.61 4.24 12.89
C ILE A 78 15.81 4.23 11.59
N ILE A 79 14.81 5.11 11.51
CA ILE A 79 13.91 5.23 10.37
C ILE A 79 14.48 6.23 9.37
N THR A 80 14.48 5.82 8.11
CA THR A 80 14.93 6.61 6.96
C THR A 80 13.83 6.63 5.90
N SER A 81 13.91 7.59 4.98
CA SER A 81 12.90 7.77 3.92
C SER A 81 12.93 6.72 2.81
N SER A 82 14.00 5.92 2.70
CA SER A 82 14.05 4.84 1.70
C SER A 82 14.97 3.67 2.09
N PRO A 83 14.74 2.45 1.57
CA PRO A 83 15.59 1.29 1.81
C PRO A 83 17.04 1.47 1.35
N VAL A 84 17.25 2.25 0.29
CA VAL A 84 18.58 2.53 -0.27
C VAL A 84 19.39 3.41 0.68
N LEU A 85 18.76 4.47 1.21
CA LEU A 85 19.40 5.34 2.20
C LEU A 85 19.73 4.58 3.49
N ALA A 86 18.82 3.72 3.96
CA ALA A 86 19.09 2.84 5.10
C ALA A 86 20.34 1.98 4.91
N GLU A 87 20.51 1.38 3.73
CA GLU A 87 21.69 0.55 3.41
C GLU A 87 22.98 1.39 3.37
N ILE A 88 22.93 2.59 2.78
CA ILE A 88 24.07 3.51 2.69
C ILE A 88 24.49 3.99 4.10
N TYR A 89 23.55 4.54 4.88
CA TYR A 89 23.83 5.07 6.21
C TYR A 89 24.32 4.00 7.18
N ALA A 90 23.76 2.78 7.12
CA ALA A 90 24.27 1.68 7.91
C ALA A 90 25.73 1.35 7.58
N LYS A 91 26.11 1.33 6.29
CA LYS A 91 27.49 1.04 5.86
C LYS A 91 28.47 2.14 6.26
N GLU A 92 28.09 3.40 6.09
CA GLU A 92 28.92 4.55 6.46
C GLU A 92 29.24 4.59 7.95
N LYS A 93 28.33 4.12 8.81
CA LYS A 93 28.48 4.17 10.27
C LYS A 93 29.08 2.92 10.91
N VAL A 94 29.43 1.89 10.13
CA VAL A 94 30.05 0.66 10.67
C VAL A 94 31.31 0.95 11.47
N ASN A 95 32.22 1.76 10.93
CA ASN A 95 33.49 2.08 11.59
C ASN A 95 33.28 2.92 12.85
N PHE A 96 32.32 3.85 12.81
CA PHE A 96 31.99 4.68 13.97
C PHE A 96 31.41 3.84 15.11
N TYR A 97 30.46 2.94 14.82
CA TYR A 97 29.85 2.08 15.83
C TYR A 97 30.82 1.03 16.39
N SER A 98 31.74 0.51 15.57
CA SER A 98 32.74 -0.47 16.03
C SER A 98 33.73 0.11 17.04
N MET A 99 33.93 1.43 17.09
CA MET A 99 34.71 2.08 18.16
C MET A 99 34.13 1.84 19.57
N PHE A 100 32.87 1.42 19.67
CA PHE A 100 32.15 1.16 20.92
C PHE A 100 31.78 -0.32 21.10
N ASP A 101 32.38 -1.23 20.32
CA ASP A 101 31.97 -2.65 20.23
C ASP A 101 30.48 -2.82 19.87
N LEU A 102 29.92 -1.88 19.11
CA LEU A 102 28.55 -1.92 18.63
C LEU A 102 28.49 -2.31 17.16
N ASP A 103 27.48 -3.10 16.84
CA ASP A 103 27.16 -3.47 15.47
C ASP A 103 25.89 -2.77 14.99
N CYS A 104 25.87 -2.40 13.71
CA CYS A 104 24.69 -1.95 13.01
C CYS A 104 24.34 -2.86 11.81
N SER A 105 23.09 -2.79 11.35
CA SER A 105 22.63 -3.42 10.12
C SER A 105 21.48 -2.62 9.50
N HIS A 106 20.89 -3.13 8.41
CA HIS A 106 19.71 -2.55 7.78
C HIS A 106 18.65 -3.61 7.49
N ASN A 107 17.37 -3.20 7.43
CA ASN A 107 16.24 -4.10 7.13
C ASN A 107 15.90 -4.19 5.62
N ASN A 108 16.69 -3.56 4.75
CA ASN A 108 16.55 -3.69 3.30
C ASN A 108 17.02 -5.08 2.83
N ASP A 109 16.11 -6.05 2.85
CA ASP A 109 16.38 -7.40 2.36
C ASP A 109 16.12 -7.54 0.86
N LYS A 110 17.13 -8.01 0.14
CA LYS A 110 17.02 -8.32 -1.30
C LYS A 110 16.51 -9.74 -1.57
N LYS A 111 16.26 -10.52 -0.52
CA LYS A 111 15.84 -11.93 -0.61
C LYS A 111 14.44 -12.11 -0.04
N VAL A 112 13.72 -13.07 -0.60
CA VAL A 112 12.42 -13.50 -0.05
C VAL A 112 12.65 -14.06 1.36
N TYR A 113 11.99 -13.44 2.33
CA TYR A 113 12.04 -13.88 3.72
C TYR A 113 11.13 -15.09 3.91
N LEU A 114 11.68 -16.18 4.46
CA LEU A 114 10.97 -17.45 4.65
C LEU A 114 10.46 -17.61 6.09
N SER A 115 11.38 -17.71 7.07
CA SER A 115 11.05 -17.84 8.49
C SER A 115 12.29 -17.60 9.36
N GLY A 116 12.08 -17.41 10.67
CA GLY A 116 13.12 -17.23 11.69
C GLY A 116 13.60 -15.79 11.84
N PRO A 117 14.42 -15.49 12.85
CA PRO A 117 14.88 -14.13 13.09
C PRO A 117 15.76 -13.64 11.93
N LYS A 118 15.42 -12.48 11.36
CA LYS A 118 16.30 -11.84 10.38
C LYS A 118 17.64 -11.49 11.01
N VAL A 119 18.70 -11.57 10.20
CA VAL A 119 20.08 -11.35 10.66
C VAL A 119 20.27 -9.93 11.19
N CYS A 120 19.65 -8.93 10.55
CA CYS A 120 19.75 -7.53 10.96
C CYS A 120 19.26 -7.30 12.40
N TYR A 121 18.17 -7.94 12.81
CA TYR A 121 17.58 -7.75 14.14
C TYR A 121 18.39 -8.36 15.29
N LYS A 122 19.42 -9.16 14.99
CA LYS A 122 20.42 -9.59 15.98
C LYS A 122 21.35 -8.44 16.39
N LYS A 123 21.46 -7.38 15.60
CA LYS A 123 22.28 -6.21 15.88
C LYS A 123 21.54 -5.22 16.77
N LYS A 124 22.26 -4.45 17.58
CA LYS A 124 21.66 -3.45 18.48
C LYS A 124 21.04 -2.29 17.70
N ILE A 125 21.74 -1.82 16.66
CA ILE A 125 21.33 -0.69 15.83
C ILE A 125 20.84 -1.22 14.47
N VAL A 126 19.64 -0.85 14.04
CA VAL A 126 19.09 -1.25 12.74
C VAL A 126 18.55 -0.02 12.02
N TYR A 127 19.07 0.25 10.83
CA TYR A 127 18.53 1.25 9.91
C TYR A 127 17.44 0.64 9.04
N GLY A 128 16.45 1.42 8.65
CA GLY A 128 15.45 0.90 7.74
C GLY A 128 14.43 1.89 7.24
N GLU A 129 13.64 1.43 6.28
CA GLU A 129 12.40 2.10 5.90
C GLU A 129 11.28 1.65 6.84
N VAL A 130 10.35 2.56 7.17
CA VAL A 130 9.18 2.29 8.01
C VAL A 130 8.36 1.10 7.53
N ALA A 131 8.13 0.98 6.21
CA ALA A 131 7.34 -0.10 5.63
C ALA A 131 7.94 -1.48 5.92
N GLN A 132 9.27 -1.63 5.86
CA GLN A 132 9.94 -2.90 6.15
C GLN A 132 9.83 -3.28 7.63
N PHE A 133 9.98 -2.33 8.55
CA PHE A 133 9.76 -2.58 9.98
C PHE A 133 8.31 -2.98 10.27
N GLN A 134 7.34 -2.36 9.60
CA GLN A 134 5.93 -2.71 9.72
C GLN A 134 5.66 -4.13 9.23
N PHE A 135 6.16 -4.50 8.04
CA PHE A 135 6.01 -5.84 7.52
C PHE A 135 6.66 -6.89 8.43
N ASP A 136 7.84 -6.63 8.98
CA ASP A 136 8.52 -7.56 9.88
C ASP A 136 7.81 -7.70 11.22
N THR A 137 7.23 -6.61 11.70
CA THR A 137 6.33 -6.62 12.85
C THR A 137 5.09 -7.46 12.58
N LEU A 138 4.43 -7.24 11.44
CA LEU A 138 3.24 -8.00 11.06
C LEU A 138 3.55 -9.50 10.90
N ARG A 139 4.67 -9.85 10.26
CA ARG A 139 5.13 -11.24 10.08
C ARG A 139 5.42 -11.93 11.40
N THR A 140 5.96 -11.19 12.37
CA THR A 140 6.24 -11.73 13.71
C THR A 140 4.95 -11.93 14.51
N GLN A 141 4.05 -10.95 14.50
CA GLN A 141 2.85 -10.96 15.36
C GLN A 141 1.72 -11.84 14.82
N TYR A 142 1.57 -11.93 13.49
CA TYR A 142 0.39 -12.56 12.88
C TYR A 142 0.72 -13.82 12.06
N ALA A 143 1.90 -13.88 11.46
CA ALA A 143 2.32 -15.06 10.69
C ALA A 143 3.21 -16.02 11.49
N ASP A 144 3.49 -15.71 12.78
CA ASP A 144 4.39 -16.45 13.68
C ASP A 144 5.73 -16.84 13.03
N LEU A 145 6.24 -16.00 12.11
CA LEU A 145 7.50 -16.28 11.42
C LEU A 145 8.72 -15.96 12.30
N LYS A 146 8.51 -15.37 13.49
CA LYS A 146 9.56 -14.95 14.43
C LYS A 146 10.60 -14.02 13.80
N THR A 147 10.16 -13.15 12.88
CA THR A 147 11.02 -12.27 12.07
C THR A 147 11.88 -11.34 12.91
N LEU A 148 11.32 -10.75 13.96
CA LEU A 148 12.04 -9.88 14.89
C LEU A 148 12.91 -10.66 15.91
N GLY A 149 12.74 -11.98 16.04
CA GLY A 149 13.36 -12.76 17.10
C GLY A 149 12.98 -12.23 18.49
N ASP A 150 14.00 -12.00 19.33
CA ASP A 150 13.84 -11.45 20.68
C ASP A 150 13.92 -9.91 20.73
N ARG A 151 13.97 -9.23 19.57
CA ARG A 151 14.08 -7.77 19.50
C ARG A 151 12.83 -7.12 20.08
N LYS A 152 13.03 -6.24 21.07
CA LYS A 152 11.99 -5.40 21.67
C LYS A 152 11.99 -4.01 21.03
N TYR A 153 10.88 -3.29 21.14
CA TYR A 153 10.76 -1.88 20.81
C TYR A 153 11.51 -1.04 21.86
N GLY A 154 12.80 -0.77 21.60
CA GLY A 154 13.70 -0.11 22.53
C GLY A 154 13.65 1.42 22.41
N VAL A 155 14.21 1.95 21.33
CA VAL A 155 14.18 3.37 20.95
C VAL A 155 14.03 3.45 19.45
N GLU A 156 13.21 4.40 18.99
CA GLU A 156 13.09 4.74 17.58
C GLU A 156 13.60 6.14 17.33
N ILE A 157 14.48 6.29 16.34
CA ILE A 157 15.04 7.56 15.91
C ILE A 157 14.60 7.80 14.46
N VAL A 158 13.74 8.77 14.24
CA VAL A 158 13.16 9.07 12.91
C VAL A 158 13.93 10.20 12.24
N ASP A 159 14.51 9.92 11.07
CA ASP A 159 15.01 10.96 10.16
C ASP A 159 13.89 11.48 9.25
N GLU A 160 13.93 12.77 8.91
CA GLU A 160 12.89 13.48 8.17
C GLU A 160 11.46 13.19 8.66
N VAL A 161 11.25 13.53 9.93
CA VAL A 161 9.99 13.36 10.68
C VAL A 161 8.74 13.87 9.94
N ASP A 162 8.82 15.00 9.27
CA ASP A 162 7.71 15.58 8.51
C ASP A 162 7.26 14.66 7.38
N SER A 163 8.21 14.16 6.59
CA SER A 163 7.89 13.21 5.52
C SER A 163 7.27 11.92 6.07
N MET A 164 7.78 11.38 7.18
CA MET A 164 7.35 10.08 7.69
C MET A 164 6.08 10.12 8.55
N LEU A 165 5.94 11.13 9.40
CA LEU A 165 4.87 11.24 10.41
C LEU A 165 3.69 12.11 9.97
N ILE A 166 3.87 12.96 8.95
CA ILE A 166 2.80 13.80 8.39
C ILE A 166 2.47 13.34 6.97
N ASP A 167 3.39 13.47 6.01
CA ASP A 167 3.09 13.22 4.60
C ASP A 167 2.70 11.76 4.36
N ASP A 168 3.51 10.84 4.89
CA ASP A 168 3.30 9.40 4.79
C ASP A 168 2.42 8.81 5.90
N SER A 169 1.81 9.63 6.75
CA SER A 169 1.02 9.17 7.91
C SER A 169 -0.14 8.24 7.55
N SER A 170 -0.69 8.41 6.34
CA SER A 170 -1.78 7.62 5.79
C SER A 170 -1.35 6.29 5.18
N LYS A 171 -0.04 6.06 4.98
CA LYS A 171 0.47 4.79 4.47
C LYS A 171 0.20 3.66 5.46
N ILE A 172 -0.21 2.52 4.92
CA ILE A 172 -0.56 1.32 5.67
C ILE A 172 0.15 0.13 5.03
N ALA A 173 0.96 -0.59 5.81
CA ALA A 173 1.47 -1.89 5.41
C ALA A 173 0.39 -2.96 5.60
N ARG A 174 0.18 -3.80 4.58
CA ARG A 174 -0.88 -4.83 4.55
C ARG A 174 -0.24 -6.18 4.24
N LEU A 175 -0.35 -7.15 5.14
CA LEU A 175 0.00 -8.53 4.81
C LEU A 175 -1.18 -9.15 4.08
N ALA A 176 -0.92 -9.55 2.83
CA ALA A 176 -1.87 -10.29 2.02
C ALA A 176 -1.31 -11.68 1.73
N SER A 177 -2.16 -12.70 1.86
CA SER A 177 -1.83 -14.08 1.53
C SER A 177 -2.97 -14.72 0.75
N THR A 178 -2.63 -15.75 -0.02
CA THR A 178 -3.65 -16.64 -0.60
C THR A 178 -4.18 -17.55 0.50
N ILE A 179 -5.48 -17.82 0.47
CA ILE A 179 -6.11 -18.80 1.35
C ILE A 179 -6.07 -20.15 0.64
N SER A 180 -5.67 -21.21 1.34
CA SER A 180 -5.67 -22.58 0.79
C SER A 180 -7.08 -22.98 0.34
N GLY A 181 -7.20 -23.53 -0.88
CA GLY A 181 -8.50 -23.90 -1.47
C GLY A 181 -9.15 -22.80 -2.31
N MET A 182 -8.61 -21.57 -2.34
CA MET A 182 -9.10 -20.51 -3.24
C MET A 182 -8.97 -20.84 -4.72
N ASP A 183 -8.05 -21.74 -5.06
CA ASP A 183 -7.90 -22.33 -6.39
C ASP A 183 -9.15 -23.11 -6.83
N GLN A 184 -9.94 -23.66 -5.90
CA GLN A 184 -11.20 -24.35 -6.23
C GLN A 184 -12.28 -23.36 -6.67
N LEU A 185 -12.26 -22.14 -6.14
CA LEU A 185 -13.24 -21.10 -6.49
C LEU A 185 -12.99 -20.51 -7.87
N GLN A 186 -11.86 -20.83 -8.51
CA GLN A 186 -11.54 -20.37 -9.86
C GLN A 186 -12.64 -20.70 -10.87
N ILE A 187 -13.33 -21.84 -10.68
CA ILE A 187 -14.45 -22.27 -11.53
C ILE A 187 -15.56 -21.21 -11.53
N ILE A 188 -15.85 -20.59 -10.38
CA ILE A 188 -16.90 -19.58 -10.26
C ILE A 188 -16.55 -18.33 -11.07
N TYR A 189 -15.29 -17.88 -11.05
CA TYR A 189 -14.84 -16.74 -11.87
C TYR A 189 -15.00 -17.04 -13.36
N HIS A 190 -14.62 -18.25 -13.81
CA HIS A 190 -14.78 -18.64 -15.21
C HIS A 190 -16.26 -18.72 -15.62
N LEU A 191 -17.13 -19.25 -14.76
CA LEU A 191 -18.58 -19.31 -15.01
C LEU A 191 -19.19 -17.92 -15.10
N LEU A 192 -18.82 -17.03 -14.17
CA LEU A 192 -19.23 -15.62 -14.17
C LEU A 192 -18.80 -14.93 -15.47
N TRP A 193 -17.52 -15.07 -15.83
CA TRP A 193 -16.97 -14.45 -17.02
C TRP A 193 -17.62 -14.99 -18.29
N ASN A 194 -17.78 -16.31 -18.41
CA ASN A 194 -18.40 -16.94 -19.58
C ASN A 194 -19.88 -16.53 -19.73
N HIS A 195 -20.66 -16.54 -18.64
CA HIS A 195 -22.06 -16.11 -18.68
C HIS A 195 -22.18 -14.61 -18.98
N LEU A 196 -21.28 -13.79 -18.45
CA LEU A 196 -21.23 -12.36 -18.76
C LEU A 196 -20.90 -12.12 -20.23
N SER A 197 -19.91 -12.82 -20.80
CA SER A 197 -19.60 -12.75 -22.24
C SER A 197 -20.79 -13.20 -23.11
N PHE A 198 -21.47 -14.28 -22.70
CA PHE A 198 -22.68 -14.75 -23.37
C PHE A 198 -23.81 -13.70 -23.35
N LEU A 199 -24.04 -13.03 -22.22
CA LEU A 199 -25.01 -11.93 -22.15
C LEU A 199 -24.58 -10.74 -23.00
N GLN A 200 -23.28 -10.40 -23.01
CA GLN A 200 -22.76 -9.30 -23.81
C GLN A 200 -23.01 -9.51 -25.31
N GLU A 201 -22.86 -10.74 -25.81
CA GLU A 201 -23.16 -11.09 -27.21
C GLU A 201 -24.66 -10.99 -27.55
N LYS A 202 -25.54 -11.14 -26.55
CA LYS A 202 -27.00 -11.17 -26.72
C LYS A 202 -27.69 -9.84 -26.46
N ILE A 203 -27.03 -8.93 -25.75
CA ILE A 203 -27.57 -7.60 -25.44
C ILE A 203 -27.22 -6.66 -26.59
N ILE A 204 -28.24 -6.10 -27.23
CA ILE A 204 -28.09 -5.13 -28.31
C ILE A 204 -28.86 -3.87 -27.99
N GLN A 205 -28.23 -2.73 -28.28
CA GLN A 205 -28.87 -1.43 -28.26
C GLN A 205 -29.39 -1.08 -29.66
N LEU A 206 -30.71 -0.93 -29.78
CA LEU A 206 -31.39 -0.49 -31.00
C LEU A 206 -32.20 0.78 -30.71
N ASP A 207 -31.95 1.87 -31.44
CA ASP A 207 -32.66 3.15 -31.31
C ASP A 207 -32.83 3.65 -29.86
N SER A 208 -31.73 3.62 -29.09
CA SER A 208 -31.68 3.98 -27.66
C SER A 208 -32.48 3.08 -26.72
N LYS A 209 -32.91 1.89 -27.16
CA LYS A 209 -33.54 0.86 -26.31
C LYS A 209 -32.65 -0.38 -26.26
N MET A 210 -32.52 -0.97 -25.08
CA MET A 210 -31.78 -2.24 -24.91
C MET A 210 -32.69 -3.47 -25.04
N TYR A 211 -32.19 -4.50 -25.71
CA TYR A 211 -32.86 -5.78 -25.90
C TYR A 211 -31.92 -6.94 -25.58
N LEU A 212 -32.45 -8.02 -25.00
CA LEU A 212 -31.78 -9.31 -24.89
C LEU A 212 -32.41 -10.28 -25.90
N PHE A 213 -31.63 -10.81 -26.82
CA PHE A 213 -32.10 -11.78 -27.81
C PHE A 213 -31.67 -13.21 -27.47
N TYR A 214 -32.51 -14.20 -27.79
CA TYR A 214 -32.22 -15.61 -27.50
C TYR A 214 -31.24 -16.23 -28.51
N GLY A 215 -31.17 -15.70 -29.72
CA GLY A 215 -30.31 -16.19 -30.80
C GLY A 215 -28.90 -15.56 -30.84
N LYS A 216 -28.14 -15.95 -31.85
CA LYS A 216 -26.83 -15.37 -32.17
C LYS A 216 -27.02 -14.17 -33.08
N THR A 217 -26.42 -13.05 -32.72
CA THR A 217 -26.54 -11.81 -33.49
C THR A 217 -25.27 -11.54 -34.27
N ASN A 218 -25.40 -11.20 -35.56
CA ASN A 218 -24.27 -10.80 -36.40
C ASN A 218 -24.49 -9.37 -36.89
N ILE A 219 -23.43 -8.56 -36.87
CA ILE A 219 -23.47 -7.17 -37.35
C ILE A 219 -22.72 -7.12 -38.69
N THR A 220 -23.44 -6.83 -39.77
CA THR A 220 -22.86 -6.75 -41.12
C THR A 220 -23.37 -5.50 -41.82
N GLN A 221 -22.46 -4.61 -42.27
CA GLN A 221 -22.79 -3.43 -43.10
C GLN A 221 -24.05 -2.64 -42.67
N ASN A 222 -24.13 -2.29 -41.38
CA ASN A 222 -25.24 -1.53 -40.76
C ASN A 222 -26.58 -2.29 -40.57
N GLN A 223 -26.63 -3.60 -40.84
CA GLN A 223 -27.75 -4.46 -40.51
C GLN A 223 -27.38 -5.45 -39.40
N ILE A 224 -28.30 -5.64 -38.46
CA ILE A 224 -28.18 -6.62 -37.40
C ILE A 224 -29.05 -7.81 -37.80
N SER A 225 -28.43 -8.96 -38.01
CA SER A 225 -29.13 -10.22 -38.21
C SER A 225 -29.19 -11.03 -36.93
N LEU A 226 -30.26 -11.81 -36.75
CA LEU A 226 -30.44 -12.72 -35.61
C LEU A 226 -30.72 -14.12 -36.14
N GLU A 227 -29.93 -15.09 -35.71
CA GLU A 227 -30.20 -16.51 -35.92
C GLU A 227 -30.70 -17.09 -34.59
N TYR A 228 -31.97 -17.50 -34.53
CA TYR A 228 -32.58 -18.07 -33.33
C TYR A 228 -33.24 -19.42 -33.62
N ASP A 229 -33.24 -20.30 -32.62
CA ASP A 229 -33.94 -21.59 -32.72
C ASP A 229 -35.43 -21.38 -32.47
N ASP A 230 -36.28 -21.97 -33.32
CA ASP A 230 -37.70 -22.09 -33.04
C ASP A 230 -37.98 -23.16 -31.97
N ASP A 231 -39.23 -23.27 -31.51
CA ASP A 231 -39.66 -24.27 -30.52
C ASP A 231 -39.40 -25.74 -30.95
N ASN A 232 -39.04 -25.97 -32.22
CA ASN A 232 -38.72 -27.27 -32.80
C ASN A 232 -37.20 -27.45 -33.09
N GLY A 233 -36.35 -26.49 -32.72
CA GLY A 233 -34.90 -26.53 -32.94
C GLY A 233 -34.44 -26.20 -34.36
N ILE A 234 -35.26 -25.51 -35.15
CA ILE A 234 -34.91 -25.02 -36.49
C ILE A 234 -34.36 -23.60 -36.36
N ILE A 235 -33.14 -23.38 -36.87
CA ILE A 235 -32.52 -22.06 -36.93
C ILE A 235 -33.27 -21.19 -37.94
N ILE A 236 -33.91 -20.12 -37.47
CA ILE A 236 -34.57 -19.10 -38.27
C ILE A 236 -33.67 -17.86 -38.36
N PRO A 237 -33.24 -17.45 -39.56
CA PRO A 237 -32.47 -16.22 -39.75
C PRO A 237 -33.39 -15.01 -39.98
N ILE A 238 -33.27 -14.00 -39.12
CA ILE A 238 -33.80 -12.65 -39.34
C ILE A 238 -32.68 -11.80 -39.93
N GLN A 239 -32.86 -11.31 -41.16
CA GLN A 239 -31.83 -10.53 -41.85
C GLN A 239 -31.74 -9.08 -41.36
N ASP A 240 -32.88 -8.47 -41.03
CA ASP A 240 -32.96 -7.10 -40.51
C ASP A 240 -33.81 -7.07 -39.23
N LEU A 241 -33.13 -7.22 -38.10
CA LEU A 241 -33.74 -7.26 -36.77
C LEU A 241 -34.47 -5.97 -36.44
N LYS A 242 -34.04 -4.83 -36.99
CA LYS A 242 -34.67 -3.54 -36.73
C LYS A 242 -36.03 -3.45 -37.42
N ALA A 243 -36.10 -3.80 -38.71
CA ALA A 243 -37.34 -3.81 -39.46
C ALA A 243 -38.36 -4.82 -38.89
N ASP A 244 -37.89 -5.98 -38.43
CA ASP A 244 -38.75 -7.01 -37.85
C ASP A 244 -39.43 -6.54 -36.55
N ILE A 245 -38.67 -5.91 -35.64
CA ILE A 245 -39.19 -5.36 -34.38
C ILE A 245 -40.21 -4.24 -34.61
N GLU A 246 -39.96 -3.36 -35.59
CA GLU A 246 -40.88 -2.28 -35.96
C GLU A 246 -42.21 -2.82 -36.53
N SER A 247 -42.18 -3.97 -37.22
CA SER A 247 -43.35 -4.55 -37.87
C SER A 247 -44.22 -5.42 -36.95
N THR A 248 -43.61 -6.24 -36.09
CA THR A 248 -44.33 -7.29 -35.35
C THR A 248 -44.78 -6.83 -33.96
N SER A 249 -44.11 -5.84 -33.35
CA SER A 249 -44.33 -5.32 -31.98
C SER A 249 -44.22 -6.34 -30.83
N ASP A 250 -44.49 -7.63 -31.06
CA ASP A 250 -44.28 -8.73 -30.12
C ASP A 250 -42.96 -9.44 -30.40
N ILE A 251 -41.99 -9.22 -29.51
CA ILE A 251 -40.63 -9.75 -29.63
C ILE A 251 -40.40 -11.00 -28.77
N ARG A 252 -41.40 -11.50 -28.03
CA ARG A 252 -41.22 -12.56 -27.02
C ARG A 252 -40.62 -13.87 -27.56
N HIS A 253 -40.83 -14.13 -28.85
CA HIS A 253 -40.33 -15.32 -29.53
C HIS A 253 -38.83 -15.23 -29.86
N ILE A 254 -38.27 -14.01 -29.93
CA ILE A 254 -36.87 -13.76 -30.28
C ILE A 254 -36.06 -13.12 -29.13
N GLY A 255 -36.73 -12.55 -28.13
CA GLY A 255 -36.10 -11.88 -27.00
C GLY A 255 -37.07 -11.06 -26.15
N PHE A 256 -36.53 -10.14 -25.37
CA PHE A 256 -37.33 -9.16 -24.62
C PHE A 256 -36.59 -7.84 -24.44
N ARG A 257 -37.37 -6.77 -24.19
CA ARG A 257 -36.84 -5.44 -23.93
C ARG A 257 -36.33 -5.33 -22.49
N ILE A 258 -35.14 -4.78 -22.32
CA ILE A 258 -34.56 -4.42 -21.02
C ILE A 258 -34.83 -2.93 -20.77
N ALA A 259 -35.10 -2.54 -19.52
CA ALA A 259 -35.20 -1.14 -19.15
C ALA A 259 -33.86 -0.41 -19.35
N ASP A 260 -33.89 0.85 -19.75
CA ASP A 260 -32.66 1.62 -19.98
C ASP A 260 -32.11 2.20 -18.66
N GLY A 261 -30.81 2.48 -18.60
CA GLY A 261 -30.16 3.07 -17.44
C GLY A 261 -30.06 2.12 -16.23
N GLN A 262 -30.25 2.65 -15.02
CA GLN A 262 -30.01 1.91 -13.76
C GLN A 262 -30.86 0.65 -13.60
N GLU A 263 -32.08 0.63 -14.16
CA GLU A 263 -32.95 -0.55 -14.10
C GLU A 263 -32.43 -1.69 -14.99
N GLY A 264 -31.82 -1.36 -16.13
CA GLY A 264 -31.16 -2.33 -17.01
C GLY A 264 -29.92 -2.94 -16.38
N ASP A 265 -29.08 -2.10 -15.77
CA ASP A 265 -27.90 -2.56 -15.04
C ASP A 265 -28.30 -3.52 -13.91
N LYS A 266 -29.36 -3.18 -13.17
CA LYS A 266 -29.89 -4.02 -12.10
C LYS A 266 -30.45 -5.34 -12.64
N PHE A 267 -31.10 -5.32 -13.79
CA PHE A 267 -31.59 -6.53 -14.46
C PHE A 267 -30.43 -7.48 -14.81
N ILE A 268 -29.37 -6.97 -15.46
CA ILE A 268 -28.19 -7.76 -15.84
C ILE A 268 -27.55 -8.37 -14.60
N LYS A 269 -27.31 -7.56 -13.57
CA LYS A 269 -26.72 -8.04 -12.30
C LYS A 269 -27.58 -9.11 -11.66
N ASN A 270 -28.90 -8.93 -11.59
CA ASN A 270 -29.81 -9.91 -10.99
C ASN A 270 -29.87 -11.22 -11.79
N ASN A 271 -29.83 -11.14 -13.12
CA ASN A 271 -29.80 -12.31 -13.99
C ASN A 271 -28.53 -13.14 -13.75
N ILE A 272 -27.36 -12.50 -13.75
CA ILE A 272 -26.08 -13.18 -13.50
C ILE A 272 -26.06 -13.78 -12.09
N ASN A 273 -26.47 -13.01 -11.07
CA ASN A 273 -26.54 -13.50 -9.69
C ASN A 273 -27.44 -14.74 -9.57
N SER A 274 -28.62 -14.72 -10.18
CA SER A 274 -29.58 -15.83 -10.10
C SER A 274 -29.07 -17.08 -10.84
N TYR A 275 -28.50 -16.89 -12.03
CA TYR A 275 -27.90 -17.97 -12.82
C TYR A 275 -26.78 -18.67 -12.06
N ILE A 276 -25.83 -17.89 -11.51
CA ILE A 276 -24.67 -18.46 -10.82
C ILE A 276 -25.08 -19.19 -9.54
N ARG A 277 -26.04 -18.67 -8.79
CA ARG A 277 -26.56 -19.33 -7.59
C ARG A 277 -27.18 -20.68 -7.90
N SER A 278 -28.09 -20.73 -8.87
CA SER A 278 -28.70 -21.99 -9.33
C SER A 278 -27.66 -22.96 -9.87
N PHE A 279 -26.70 -22.49 -10.68
CA PHE A 279 -25.66 -23.35 -11.23
C PHE A 279 -24.77 -23.95 -10.14
N ILE A 280 -24.38 -23.15 -9.14
CA ILE A 280 -23.59 -23.60 -8.00
C ILE A 280 -24.35 -24.66 -7.21
N GLU A 281 -25.60 -24.38 -6.85
CA GLU A 281 -26.44 -25.31 -6.06
C GLU A 281 -26.61 -26.68 -6.73
N GLU A 282 -26.72 -26.70 -8.06
CA GLU A 282 -26.95 -27.93 -8.82
C GLU A 282 -25.67 -28.70 -9.19
N ASN A 283 -24.56 -27.99 -9.46
CA ASN A 283 -23.40 -28.57 -10.15
C ASN A 283 -22.07 -28.48 -9.38
N ILE A 284 -21.99 -27.67 -8.33
CA ILE A 284 -20.71 -27.37 -7.65
C ILE A 284 -20.82 -27.62 -6.15
N THR A 285 -20.03 -28.57 -5.66
CA THR A 285 -19.88 -28.76 -4.21
C THR A 285 -18.84 -27.80 -3.67
N ILE A 286 -19.29 -26.77 -2.94
CA ILE A 286 -18.41 -25.82 -2.24
C ILE A 286 -18.07 -26.41 -0.85
N PRO A 287 -16.79 -26.38 -0.41
CA PRO A 287 -16.46 -26.77 0.96
C PRO A 287 -17.19 -25.91 1.99
N GLN A 288 -17.68 -26.52 3.07
CA GLN A 288 -18.50 -25.83 4.10
C GLN A 288 -17.84 -24.55 4.66
N ASN A 289 -16.51 -24.53 4.78
CA ASN A 289 -15.78 -23.36 5.27
C ASN A 289 -15.77 -22.17 4.28
N PHE A 290 -16.16 -22.38 3.02
CA PHE A 290 -16.26 -21.35 2.00
C PHE A 290 -17.69 -20.94 1.64
N GLU A 291 -18.72 -21.68 2.07
CA GLU A 291 -20.12 -21.40 1.69
C GLU A 291 -20.52 -19.94 2.01
N ASN A 292 -20.39 -19.50 3.26
CA ASN A 292 -20.73 -18.13 3.65
C ASN A 292 -19.86 -17.09 2.94
N PHE A 293 -18.59 -17.42 2.69
CA PHE A 293 -17.68 -16.53 1.97
C PHE A 293 -18.14 -16.33 0.52
N VAL A 294 -18.41 -17.42 -0.21
CA VAL A 294 -18.87 -17.38 -1.60
C VAL A 294 -20.20 -16.63 -1.69
N GLU A 295 -21.13 -16.92 -0.79
CA GLU A 295 -22.44 -16.26 -0.74
C GLU A 295 -22.35 -14.74 -0.62
N THR A 296 -21.44 -14.25 0.23
CA THR A 296 -21.19 -12.81 0.40
C THR A 296 -20.40 -12.18 -0.74
N GLN A 297 -19.60 -12.97 -1.47
CA GLN A 297 -18.71 -12.48 -2.52
C GLN A 297 -19.33 -12.45 -3.91
N ILE A 298 -20.27 -13.37 -4.22
CA ILE A 298 -20.94 -13.43 -5.52
C ILE A 298 -21.41 -12.05 -6.02
N PRO A 299 -22.13 -11.22 -5.22
CA PRO A 299 -22.57 -9.91 -5.70
C PRO A 299 -21.41 -8.99 -6.08
N LYS A 300 -20.32 -9.01 -5.32
CA LYS A 300 -19.12 -8.21 -5.59
C LYS A 300 -18.37 -8.72 -6.81
N TRP A 301 -18.27 -10.03 -6.98
CA TRP A 301 -17.67 -10.64 -8.16
C TRP A 301 -18.46 -10.30 -9.43
N VAL A 302 -19.79 -10.29 -9.36
CA VAL A 302 -20.63 -9.84 -10.48
C VAL A 302 -20.35 -8.38 -10.83
N ASP A 303 -20.32 -7.49 -9.83
CA ASP A 303 -20.01 -6.07 -10.03
C ASP A 303 -18.62 -5.85 -10.64
N ASN A 304 -17.61 -6.58 -10.14
CA ASN A 304 -16.24 -6.48 -10.63
C ASN A 304 -16.01 -7.16 -11.97
N ALA A 305 -16.74 -8.22 -12.31
CA ALA A 305 -16.71 -8.81 -13.65
C ALA A 305 -17.23 -7.80 -14.69
N ILE A 306 -18.34 -7.12 -14.38
CA ILE A 306 -18.87 -6.04 -15.22
C ILE A 306 -17.88 -4.88 -15.31
N THR A 307 -17.29 -4.47 -14.18
CA THR A 307 -16.28 -3.40 -14.14
C THR A 307 -15.05 -3.74 -14.99
N ALA A 308 -14.61 -4.99 -14.99
CA ALA A 308 -13.48 -5.46 -15.80
C ALA A 308 -13.74 -5.31 -17.31
N LEU A 309 -14.99 -5.43 -17.78
CA LEU A 309 -15.34 -5.17 -19.19
C LEU A 309 -15.02 -3.73 -19.60
N PHE A 310 -15.35 -2.76 -18.73
CA PHE A 310 -15.17 -1.33 -18.99
C PHE A 310 -13.73 -0.85 -18.80
N TYR A 311 -12.92 -1.58 -18.02
CA TYR A 311 -11.52 -1.21 -17.78
C TYR A 311 -10.65 -1.39 -19.04
N GLN A 312 -9.92 -0.32 -19.38
CA GLN A 312 -9.09 -0.25 -20.59
C GLN A 312 -7.59 -0.35 -20.29
N GLU A 313 -6.89 -1.11 -21.13
CA GLU A 313 -5.42 -1.14 -21.17
C GLU A 313 -4.85 0.23 -21.53
N ASN A 314 -3.70 0.59 -20.97
CA ASN A 314 -3.02 1.88 -21.08
C ASN A 314 -3.77 3.08 -20.48
N VAL A 315 -4.89 2.82 -19.80
CA VAL A 315 -5.61 3.81 -18.98
C VAL A 315 -5.64 3.33 -17.53
N HIS A 316 -6.30 2.21 -17.27
CA HIS A 316 -6.52 1.72 -15.90
C HIS A 316 -5.41 0.75 -15.46
N TYR A 317 -4.81 0.03 -16.41
CA TYR A 317 -3.70 -0.89 -16.21
C TYR A 317 -2.81 -0.95 -17.43
N ILE A 318 -1.61 -1.48 -17.26
CA ILE A 318 -0.74 -1.93 -18.36
C ILE A 318 -0.54 -3.44 -18.29
N LEU A 319 -0.27 -4.05 -19.43
CA LEU A 319 0.16 -5.44 -19.54
C LEU A 319 1.67 -5.48 -19.74
N HIS A 320 2.39 -6.14 -18.84
CA HIS A 320 3.84 -6.23 -18.88
C HIS A 320 4.30 -7.62 -18.43
N ASP A 321 5.09 -8.30 -19.25
CA ASP A 321 5.54 -9.69 -19.04
C ASP A 321 4.40 -10.67 -18.73
N GLY A 322 3.25 -10.49 -19.38
CA GLY A 322 2.06 -11.32 -19.15
C GLY A 322 1.39 -11.10 -17.78
N LEU A 323 1.72 -10.00 -17.09
CA LEU A 323 1.12 -9.58 -15.84
C LEU A 323 0.37 -8.26 -16.02
N ILE A 324 -0.80 -8.16 -15.38
CA ILE A 324 -1.57 -6.92 -15.31
C ILE A 324 -1.03 -6.07 -14.16
N LYS A 325 -0.70 -4.81 -14.43
CA LYS A 325 -0.21 -3.86 -13.42
C LYS A 325 -1.14 -2.65 -13.35
N PRO A 326 -1.76 -2.35 -12.19
CA PRO A 326 -2.59 -1.17 -12.01
C PRO A 326 -1.82 0.13 -12.29
N VAL A 327 -2.53 1.11 -12.86
CA VAL A 327 -2.03 2.47 -13.04
C VAL A 327 -2.94 3.43 -12.29
N ASP A 328 -2.35 4.26 -11.43
CA ASP A 328 -3.08 5.35 -10.77
C ASP A 328 -3.23 6.53 -11.72
N TYR A 329 -4.09 6.37 -12.73
CA TYR A 329 -4.26 7.34 -13.80
C TYR A 329 -4.75 8.70 -13.31
N TYR A 330 -5.69 8.70 -12.36
CA TYR A 330 -6.35 9.93 -11.90
C TYR A 330 -5.43 10.82 -11.06
N SER A 331 -4.43 10.26 -10.38
CA SER A 331 -3.61 11.02 -9.42
C SER A 331 -2.16 11.21 -9.87
N THR A 332 -1.48 10.15 -10.31
CA THR A 332 -0.01 10.18 -10.44
C THR A 332 0.54 9.62 -11.75
N GLY A 333 -0.22 8.79 -12.46
CA GLY A 333 0.26 8.01 -13.61
C GLY A 333 1.27 6.91 -13.24
N ILE A 334 1.52 6.68 -11.94
CA ILE A 334 2.52 5.71 -11.48
C ILE A 334 1.97 4.29 -11.64
N VAL A 335 2.79 3.41 -12.22
CA VAL A 335 2.52 1.98 -12.33
C VAL A 335 2.73 1.32 -10.96
N GLN A 336 1.67 0.78 -10.39
CA GLN A 336 1.70 0.10 -9.11
C GLN A 336 2.06 -1.39 -9.28
N SER A 337 3.33 -1.66 -9.60
CA SER A 337 3.81 -3.00 -9.98
C SER A 337 3.63 -4.10 -8.92
N SER A 338 3.39 -3.73 -7.66
CA SER A 338 3.19 -4.68 -6.54
C SER A 338 1.74 -4.71 -6.02
N SER A 339 0.82 -4.04 -6.72
CA SER A 339 -0.59 -3.95 -6.32
C SER A 339 -1.46 -4.85 -7.18
N ASN A 340 -2.45 -5.49 -6.56
CA ASN A 340 -3.55 -6.19 -7.23
C ASN A 340 -4.89 -5.63 -6.72
N TRP A 341 -5.92 -5.64 -7.57
CA TRP A 341 -7.28 -5.32 -7.13
C TRP A 341 -7.91 -6.48 -6.34
N SER A 342 -8.80 -6.15 -5.42
CA SER A 342 -9.53 -7.10 -4.57
C SER A 342 -10.88 -7.53 -5.18
N ASP A 343 -11.54 -8.47 -4.51
CA ASP A 343 -12.91 -8.94 -4.79
C ASP A 343 -13.05 -9.40 -6.25
N GLY A 344 -12.03 -10.10 -6.76
CA GLY A 344 -12.04 -10.70 -8.09
C GLY A 344 -11.71 -9.81 -9.28
N LEU A 345 -11.65 -8.48 -9.14
CA LEU A 345 -11.45 -7.58 -10.29
C LEU A 345 -10.15 -7.90 -11.04
N HIS A 346 -9.07 -8.18 -10.32
CA HIS A 346 -7.79 -8.53 -10.94
C HIS A 346 -7.88 -9.88 -11.70
N GLN A 347 -8.60 -10.86 -11.13
CA GLN A 347 -8.85 -12.15 -11.77
C GLN A 347 -9.66 -12.01 -13.06
N PHE A 348 -10.71 -11.19 -13.06
CA PHE A 348 -11.51 -10.95 -14.27
C PHE A 348 -10.72 -10.22 -15.37
N LEU A 349 -9.83 -9.29 -15.00
CA LEU A 349 -8.92 -8.69 -15.97
C LEU A 349 -7.94 -9.72 -16.54
N GLN A 350 -7.45 -10.67 -15.72
CA GLN A 350 -6.63 -11.78 -16.22
C GLN A 350 -7.42 -12.64 -17.23
N LEU A 351 -8.67 -12.98 -16.92
CA LEU A 351 -9.55 -13.71 -17.83
C LEU A 351 -9.82 -12.93 -19.13
N LYS A 352 -10.05 -11.62 -19.05
CA LYS A 352 -10.25 -10.73 -20.21
C LYS A 352 -9.08 -10.80 -21.20
N HIS A 353 -7.86 -10.96 -20.71
CA HIS A 353 -6.64 -11.06 -21.51
C HIS A 353 -6.17 -12.49 -21.77
N ASN A 354 -6.99 -13.49 -21.44
CA ASN A 354 -6.63 -14.92 -21.54
C ASN A 354 -5.33 -15.28 -20.80
N LEU A 355 -5.04 -14.60 -19.69
CA LEU A 355 -3.87 -14.84 -18.85
C LEU A 355 -4.14 -15.94 -17.84
N LYS A 356 -3.06 -16.57 -17.34
CA LYS A 356 -3.17 -17.54 -16.25
C LYS A 356 -3.70 -16.85 -14.99
N MET A 357 -4.83 -17.34 -14.50
CA MET A 357 -5.46 -16.75 -13.32
C MET A 357 -4.69 -17.07 -12.05
N THR A 358 -4.48 -16.04 -11.24
CA THR A 358 -3.87 -16.12 -9.91
C THR A 358 -4.94 -16.24 -8.83
N SER A 359 -4.64 -16.95 -7.74
CA SER A 359 -5.54 -17.00 -6.58
C SER A 359 -5.68 -15.61 -5.95
N GLU A 360 -6.88 -15.27 -5.50
CA GLU A 360 -7.11 -14.01 -4.79
C GLU A 360 -6.34 -13.97 -3.47
N THR A 361 -5.73 -12.82 -3.18
CA THR A 361 -5.00 -12.57 -1.94
C THR A 361 -5.85 -11.71 -1.00
N PHE A 362 -5.99 -12.15 0.25
CA PHE A 362 -6.77 -11.43 1.26
C PHE A 362 -5.84 -10.72 2.21
N THR A 363 -6.15 -9.46 2.51
CA THR A 363 -5.47 -8.75 3.59
C THR A 363 -6.01 -9.26 4.92
N THR A 364 -5.18 -9.99 5.67
CA THR A 364 -5.56 -10.48 7.00
C THR A 364 -5.23 -9.46 8.08
N ASN A 365 -4.10 -8.75 7.91
CA ASN A 365 -3.56 -7.86 8.93
C ASN A 365 -2.93 -6.64 8.29
N PHE A 366 -2.98 -5.53 9.01
CA PHE A 366 -2.42 -4.27 8.58
C PHE A 366 -1.83 -3.50 9.75
N LEU A 367 -0.87 -2.63 9.47
CA LEU A 367 -0.26 -1.73 10.43
C LEU A 367 -0.03 -0.38 9.75
N SER A 368 -0.66 0.67 10.30
CA SER A 368 -0.44 2.05 9.84
C SER A 368 0.88 2.61 10.37
N ASN A 369 1.39 3.68 9.75
CA ASN A 369 2.53 4.43 10.26
C ASN A 369 2.28 4.86 11.70
N ILE A 370 1.15 5.51 11.97
CA ILE A 370 0.75 5.94 13.33
C ILE A 370 0.76 4.76 14.31
N GLY A 371 0.16 3.63 13.94
CA GLY A 371 0.08 2.45 14.80
C GLY A 371 1.45 1.83 15.10
N TYR A 372 2.39 1.93 14.15
CA TYR A 372 3.75 1.45 14.32
C TYR A 372 4.56 2.37 15.24
N PHE A 373 4.63 3.69 14.98
CA PHE A 373 5.37 4.65 15.80
C PHE A 373 4.89 4.67 17.26
N LYS A 374 3.56 4.53 17.48
CA LYS A 374 2.99 4.43 18.83
C LYS A 374 3.51 3.26 19.67
N LYS A 375 4.09 2.22 19.05
CA LYS A 375 4.68 1.09 19.79
C LYS A 375 5.91 1.47 20.61
N TYR A 376 6.59 2.56 20.25
CA TYR A 376 7.77 3.05 20.98
C TYR A 376 7.41 4.01 22.13
N GLY A 377 6.20 4.59 22.12
CA GLY A 377 5.73 5.49 23.17
C GLY A 377 6.68 6.68 23.39
N SER A 378 7.11 6.90 24.63
CA SER A 378 8.06 7.96 24.98
C SER A 378 9.48 7.74 24.48
N ASN A 379 9.81 6.54 23.97
CA ASN A 379 11.11 6.26 23.36
C ASN A 379 11.16 6.63 21.86
N LEU A 380 10.18 7.39 21.36
CA LEU A 380 10.21 7.96 20.02
C LEU A 380 10.97 9.29 20.04
N CYS A 381 12.05 9.38 19.27
CA CYS A 381 12.67 10.65 18.94
C CYS A 381 12.82 10.82 17.44
N GLY A 382 12.97 12.07 16.98
CA GLY A 382 13.13 12.33 15.56
C GLY A 382 13.70 13.69 15.26
N LEU A 383 14.23 13.84 14.04
CA LEU A 383 14.83 15.05 13.54
C LEU A 383 14.22 15.41 12.18
N THR A 384 14.04 16.70 11.94
CA THR A 384 13.62 17.22 10.63
C THR A 384 14.15 18.63 10.41
N GLY A 385 14.23 19.05 9.14
CA GLY A 385 14.53 20.43 8.76
C GLY A 385 13.39 21.38 9.10
N THR A 386 12.16 20.87 9.12
CA THR A 386 10.94 21.65 9.34
C THR A 386 9.88 20.80 10.05
N LEU A 387 9.34 21.29 11.16
CA LEU A 387 8.15 20.70 11.78
C LEU A 387 6.84 21.19 11.12
N GLY A 388 6.95 21.92 10.01
CA GLY A 388 5.83 22.37 9.21
C GLY A 388 5.02 23.50 9.87
N SER A 389 3.78 23.62 9.40
CA SER A 389 2.80 24.61 9.87
C SER A 389 2.34 24.32 11.30
N GLU A 390 1.70 25.31 11.94
CA GLU A 390 1.12 25.14 13.28
C GLU A 390 0.13 23.96 13.35
N LYS A 391 -0.66 23.74 12.30
CA LYS A 391 -1.57 22.59 12.21
C LYS A 391 -0.82 21.25 12.17
N ALA A 392 0.27 21.16 11.40
CA ALA A 392 1.08 19.95 11.34
C ALA A 392 1.69 19.64 12.72
N ARG A 393 2.18 20.67 13.42
CA ARG A 393 2.71 20.54 14.79
C ARG A 393 1.66 20.03 15.78
N GLN A 394 0.45 20.59 15.75
CA GLN A 394 -0.65 20.11 16.59
C GLN A 394 -0.99 18.63 16.30
N VAL A 395 -0.93 18.20 15.04
CA VAL A 395 -1.10 16.78 14.69
C VAL A 395 0.02 15.94 15.28
N LEU A 396 1.28 16.36 15.17
CA LEU A 396 2.42 15.64 15.74
C LEU A 396 2.25 15.44 17.25
N GLU A 397 2.01 16.51 18.00
CA GLU A 397 1.87 16.49 19.47
C GLU A 397 0.72 15.60 19.92
N ASN A 398 -0.47 15.75 19.30
CA ASN A 398 -1.68 15.04 19.73
C ASN A 398 -1.68 13.57 19.30
N VAL A 399 -1.19 13.27 18.09
CA VAL A 399 -1.23 11.90 17.56
C VAL A 399 -0.13 11.05 18.15
N TYR A 400 1.10 11.57 18.27
CA TYR A 400 2.27 10.79 18.68
C TYR A 400 2.69 11.00 20.15
N ASN A 401 2.04 11.91 20.88
CA ASN A 401 2.38 12.25 22.27
C ASN A 401 3.86 12.62 22.41
N VAL A 402 4.26 13.64 21.65
CA VAL A 402 5.64 14.12 21.52
C VAL A 402 5.74 15.62 21.84
N ASP A 403 6.89 16.03 22.35
CA ASP A 403 7.27 17.43 22.49
C ASP A 403 8.06 17.90 21.26
N LEU A 404 7.78 19.13 20.83
CA LEU A 404 8.43 19.75 19.68
C LEU A 404 9.49 20.75 20.13
N VAL A 405 10.72 20.60 19.63
CA VAL A 405 11.85 21.42 20.04
C VAL A 405 12.51 22.08 18.83
N PHE A 406 12.64 23.40 18.86
CA PHE A 406 13.34 24.17 17.84
C PHE A 406 14.79 24.38 18.26
N ILE A 407 15.71 23.80 17.49
CA ILE A 407 17.12 23.87 17.78
C ILE A 407 17.71 25.11 17.09
N PRO A 408 18.44 25.99 17.81
CA PRO A 408 19.07 27.17 17.21
C PRO A 408 20.16 26.74 16.21
N SER A 409 20.28 27.45 15.09
CA SER A 409 21.33 27.18 14.11
C SER A 409 22.71 27.55 14.64
N SER A 410 23.73 26.77 14.29
CA SER A 410 25.12 27.04 14.68
C SER A 410 25.68 28.27 13.99
N ARG A 411 25.15 28.60 12.81
CA ARG A 411 25.54 29.76 11.99
C ARG A 411 24.31 30.54 11.57
N GLN A 412 24.51 31.84 11.31
CA GLN A 412 23.44 32.69 10.78
C GLN A 412 23.16 32.33 9.32
N LYS A 413 21.88 32.11 8.99
CA LYS A 413 21.44 31.80 7.62
C LYS A 413 21.69 33.01 6.72
N GLN A 414 22.50 32.84 5.68
CA GLN A 414 22.80 33.88 4.68
C GLN A 414 21.90 33.80 3.44
N HIS A 415 21.04 32.78 3.36
CA HIS A 415 20.13 32.58 2.24
C HIS A 415 19.01 33.62 2.24
N LEU A 416 18.95 34.42 1.18
CA LEU A 416 17.89 35.40 0.92
C LEU A 416 16.75 34.73 0.13
N SER A 417 15.55 34.69 0.72
CA SER A 417 14.34 34.31 -0.03
C SER A 417 13.83 35.53 -0.78
N LEU A 418 13.76 35.43 -2.10
CA LEU A 418 13.10 36.45 -2.92
C LEU A 418 11.58 36.26 -2.84
N PRO A 419 10.78 37.33 -3.01
CA PRO A 419 9.33 37.21 -3.09
C PRO A 419 8.93 36.37 -4.32
N ASP A 420 7.87 35.59 -4.18
CA ASP A 420 7.33 34.77 -5.25
C ASP A 420 6.87 35.65 -6.43
N ILE A 421 7.17 35.24 -7.66
CA ILE A 421 6.69 35.88 -8.88
C ILE A 421 5.51 35.07 -9.40
N ILE A 422 4.32 35.64 -9.35
CA ILE A 422 3.10 35.00 -9.86
C ILE A 422 2.97 35.37 -11.34
N VAL A 423 3.07 34.36 -12.22
CA VAL A 423 2.88 34.51 -13.68
C VAL A 423 1.47 34.08 -14.09
N ALA A 424 0.97 34.66 -15.17
CA ALA A 424 -0.43 34.47 -15.61
C ALA A 424 -0.71 33.07 -16.20
N ASN A 425 0.30 32.43 -16.79
CA ASN A 425 0.22 31.07 -17.37
C ASN A 425 1.57 30.35 -17.18
N GLU A 426 1.58 29.01 -17.20
CA GLU A 426 2.81 28.18 -17.15
C GLU A 426 3.69 28.29 -18.41
N ILE A 427 3.16 28.90 -19.48
CA ILE A 427 3.82 29.04 -20.78
C ILE A 427 4.03 30.52 -21.06
N GLU A 428 5.10 31.10 -20.51
CA GLU A 428 5.85 32.21 -21.10
C GLU A 428 7.24 32.34 -20.47
#